data_AF-A0A2V5XTI5-F1
#
_entry.id   AF-A0A2V5XTI5-F1
#
_cell.length_a   1.000
_cell.length_b   1.000
_cell.length_c   1.000
_cell.angle_alpha   90.00
_cell.angle_beta   90.00
_cell.angle_gamma   90.00
#
_symmetry.space_group_name_H-M   'P 1'
#
loop_
_entity.id
_entity.type
_entity.pdbx_description
1 polymer ?
#
loop_
_entity_poly.entity_id
_entity_poly.type
_entity_poly.pdbx_seq_one_letter_code
_entity_poly.pdbx_strand_id
1 'polypeptide(L)'
;MNSTTIAVAVAVLFAIGVIITLITVIWLSISSRRTKELKSRFGPEYRRVARTEGSMSQAEQVLLQREKRVQKLDIKPLSEGQKNEFADAWEHAQAEFVDNPTAAVTHADVLVQEVMNVRGYPVSDFDQRVADVSVDHPAVAQNY
;
A
#
# COMPACT_ATOMS: atom_id res chain seq x y z
N MET A 1 -17.83 -53.28 -23.32
CA MET A 1 -16.98 -52.30 -22.58
C MET A 1 -16.46 -53.00 -21.36
N ASN A 2 -15.15 -53.11 -21.22
CA ASN A 2 -14.54 -54.00 -20.22
C ASN A 2 -14.62 -53.32 -18.85
N SER A 3 -14.99 -54.04 -17.79
CA SER A 3 -15.11 -53.46 -16.44
C SER A 3 -13.82 -52.76 -15.99
N THR A 4 -12.67 -53.22 -16.48
CA THR A 4 -11.35 -52.59 -16.28
C THR A 4 -11.23 -51.22 -16.95
N THR A 5 -11.73 -51.03 -18.17
CA THR A 5 -11.69 -49.72 -18.85
C THR A 5 -12.60 -48.71 -18.16
N ILE A 6 -13.74 -49.16 -17.62
CA ILE A 6 -14.65 -48.30 -16.84
C ILE A 6 -13.98 -47.91 -15.51
N ALA A 7 -13.36 -48.86 -14.81
CA ALA A 7 -12.67 -48.58 -13.55
C ALA A 7 -11.50 -47.59 -13.72
N VAL A 8 -10.71 -47.73 -14.78
CA VAL A 8 -9.62 -46.80 -15.09
C VAL A 8 -10.16 -45.41 -15.43
N ALA A 9 -11.23 -45.30 -16.23
CA ALA A 9 -11.84 -44.02 -16.57
C ALA A 9 -12.39 -43.28 -15.33
N VAL A 10 -13.04 -44.00 -14.41
CA VAL A 10 -13.55 -43.45 -13.15
C VAL A 10 -12.39 -42.99 -12.25
N ALA A 11 -11.31 -43.77 -12.15
CA ALA A 11 -10.13 -43.39 -11.37
C ALA A 11 -9.45 -42.12 -11.90
N VAL A 12 -9.35 -41.97 -13.23
CA VAL A 12 -8.79 -40.77 -13.86
C VAL A 12 -9.66 -39.54 -13.62
N LEU A 13 -10.99 -39.65 -13.78
CA LEU A 13 -11.91 -38.55 -13.49
C LEU A 13 -11.85 -38.12 -12.02
N PHE A 14 -11.77 -39.09 -11.11
CA PHE A 14 -11.59 -38.80 -9.68
C PHE A 14 -10.27 -38.08 -9.40
N ALA A 15 -9.16 -38.53 -10.00
CA ALA A 15 -7.86 -37.89 -9.85
C ALA A 15 -7.86 -36.44 -10.36
N ILE A 16 -8.49 -36.17 -11.50
CA ILE A 16 -8.66 -34.81 -12.04
C ILE A 16 -9.48 -33.95 -11.07
N GLY A 17 -10.59 -34.49 -10.55
CA GLY A 17 -11.43 -33.80 -9.56
C GLY A 17 -10.65 -33.42 -8.29
N VAL A 18 -9.81 -34.33 -7.78
CA VAL A 18 -8.93 -34.07 -6.63
C VAL A 18 -7.94 -32.96 -6.95
N ILE A 19 -7.28 -32.98 -8.12
CA ILE A 19 -6.31 -31.95 -8.51
C ILE A 19 -6.98 -30.56 -8.60
N ILE A 20 -8.14 -30.46 -9.25
CA ILE A 20 -8.87 -29.19 -9.38
C ILE A 20 -9.28 -28.67 -7.99
N THR A 21 -9.75 -29.55 -7.11
CA THR A 21 -10.13 -29.20 -5.74
C THR A 21 -8.93 -28.67 -4.96
N LEU A 22 -7.78 -29.35 -5.05
CA LEU A 22 -6.54 -28.91 -4.39
C LEU A 22 -6.09 -27.54 -4.89
N ILE A 23 -6.08 -27.32 -6.21
CA ILE A 23 -5.73 -26.01 -6.79
C ILE A 23 -6.66 -24.91 -6.27
N THR A 24 -7.97 -25.18 -6.25
CA THR A 24 -8.98 -24.23 -5.77
C THR A 24 -8.76 -23.88 -4.30
N VAL A 25 -8.54 -24.88 -3.44
CA VAL A 25 -8.29 -24.67 -2.01
C VAL A 25 -7.01 -23.87 -1.77
N ILE A 26 -5.93 -24.18 -2.50
CA ILE A 26 -4.66 -23.44 -2.41
C ILE A 26 -4.87 -21.98 -2.82
N TRP A 27 -5.56 -21.75 -3.94
CA TRP A 27 -5.80 -20.41 -4.46
C TRP A 27 -6.63 -19.56 -3.50
N LEU A 28 -7.72 -20.11 -2.96
CA LEU A 28 -8.56 -19.45 -1.96
C LEU A 28 -7.78 -19.13 -0.67
N SER A 29 -6.93 -20.04 -0.22
CA SER A 29 -6.08 -19.83 0.96
C SER A 29 -5.11 -18.66 0.77
N ILE A 30 -4.42 -18.61 -0.37
CA ILE A 30 -3.47 -17.52 -0.70
C ILE A 30 -4.20 -16.19 -0.83
N SER A 31 -5.33 -16.17 -1.54
CA SER A 31 -6.15 -14.95 -1.72
C SER A 31 -6.61 -14.40 -0.37
N SER A 32 -7.16 -15.26 0.51
CA SER A 32 -7.62 -14.83 1.84
C SER A 32 -6.49 -14.27 2.70
N ARG A 33 -5.30 -14.87 2.63
CA ARG A 33 -4.11 -14.36 3.36
C ARG A 33 -3.68 -13.00 2.84
N ARG A 34 -3.60 -12.82 1.52
CA ARG A 34 -3.23 -11.54 0.89
C ARG A 34 -4.20 -10.42 1.23
N THR A 35 -5.51 -10.68 1.15
CA THR A 35 -6.53 -9.70 1.56
C THR A 35 -6.36 -9.31 3.03
N LYS A 36 -6.12 -10.27 3.92
CA LYS A 36 -5.88 -10.00 5.35
C LYS A 36 -4.61 -9.18 5.57
N GLU A 37 -3.53 -9.50 4.86
CA GLU A 37 -2.26 -8.77 4.93
C GLU A 37 -2.41 -7.33 4.48
N LEU A 38 -3.01 -7.09 3.30
CA LEU A 38 -3.28 -5.75 2.79
C LEU A 38 -4.20 -4.96 3.73
N LYS A 39 -5.26 -5.58 4.23
CA LYS A 39 -6.18 -4.94 5.19
C LYS A 39 -5.50 -4.62 6.52
N SER A 40 -4.60 -5.49 6.99
CA SER A 40 -3.83 -5.26 8.21
C SER A 40 -2.80 -4.15 8.04
N ARG A 41 -2.13 -4.10 6.88
CA ARG A 41 -1.06 -3.13 6.60
C ARG A 41 -1.63 -1.74 6.32
N PHE A 42 -2.57 -1.63 5.37
CA PHE A 42 -3.16 -0.34 4.98
C PHE A 42 -4.29 0.13 5.91
N GLY A 43 -4.89 -0.78 6.68
CA GLY A 43 -5.89 -0.43 7.70
C GLY A 43 -7.08 0.36 7.11
N PRO A 44 -7.35 1.58 7.58
CA PRO A 44 -8.42 2.42 7.04
C PRO A 44 -8.23 2.82 5.57
N GLU A 45 -6.98 2.95 5.07
CA GLU A 45 -6.70 3.30 3.68
C GLU A 45 -7.21 2.22 2.73
N TYR A 46 -7.19 0.94 3.15
CA TYR A 46 -7.82 -0.14 2.41
C TYR A 46 -9.30 0.15 2.11
N ARG A 47 -10.04 0.60 3.13
CA ARG A 47 -11.47 0.93 2.99
C ARG A 47 -11.67 2.21 2.17
N ARG A 48 -10.76 3.18 2.26
CA ARG A 48 -10.82 4.40 1.45
C ARG A 48 -10.65 4.07 -0.03
N VAL A 49 -9.58 3.35 -0.38
CA VAL A 49 -9.34 2.90 -1.77
C VAL A 49 -10.47 2.01 -2.27
N ALA A 50 -10.99 1.08 -1.46
CA ALA A 50 -12.14 0.26 -1.84
C ALA A 50 -13.41 1.06 -2.13
N ARG A 51 -13.63 2.18 -1.43
CA ARG A 51 -14.74 3.09 -1.73
C ARG A 51 -14.51 3.88 -3.01
N THR A 52 -13.28 4.36 -3.22
CA THR A 52 -12.90 5.13 -4.42
C THR A 52 -12.98 4.28 -5.69
N GLU A 53 -12.43 3.07 -5.65
CA GLU A 53 -12.40 2.15 -6.81
C GLU A 53 -13.75 1.44 -7.03
N GLY A 54 -14.63 1.42 -6.02
CA GLY A 54 -15.94 0.78 -6.09
C GLY A 54 -15.92 -0.76 -5.99
N SER A 55 -14.74 -1.39 -5.89
CA SER A 55 -14.62 -2.82 -5.62
C SER A 55 -13.41 -3.16 -4.73
N MET A 56 -13.56 -4.20 -3.91
CA MET A 56 -12.45 -4.70 -3.09
C MET A 56 -11.31 -5.25 -3.94
N SER A 57 -11.62 -5.93 -5.05
CA SER A 57 -10.60 -6.52 -5.91
C SER A 57 -9.75 -5.46 -6.61
N GLN A 58 -10.34 -4.37 -7.11
CA GLN A 58 -9.58 -3.27 -7.71
C GLN A 58 -8.73 -2.55 -6.66
N ALA A 59 -9.27 -2.33 -5.45
CA ALA A 59 -8.49 -1.74 -4.38
C ALA A 59 -7.27 -2.57 -4.00
N GLU A 60 -7.40 -3.89 -3.89
CA GLU A 60 -6.26 -4.77 -3.66
C GLU A 60 -5.21 -4.64 -4.77
N GLN A 61 -5.63 -4.59 -6.04
CA GLN A 61 -4.71 -4.39 -7.16
C GLN A 61 -3.97 -3.05 -7.08
N VAL A 62 -4.69 -1.96 -6.77
CA VAL A 62 -4.10 -0.61 -6.60
C VAL A 62 -3.10 -0.61 -5.45
N LEU A 63 -3.45 -1.17 -4.29
CA LEU A 63 -2.56 -1.23 -3.12
C LEU A 63 -1.32 -2.08 -3.39
N LEU A 64 -1.47 -3.21 -4.08
CA LEU A 64 -0.33 -4.04 -4.50
C LEU A 64 0.58 -3.31 -5.50
N GLN A 65 0.01 -2.51 -6.41
CA GLN A 65 0.82 -1.69 -7.32
C GLN A 65 1.58 -0.61 -6.55
N ARG A 66 0.97 0.01 -5.53
CA ARG A 66 1.65 0.97 -4.63
C ARG A 66 2.83 0.31 -3.92
N GLU A 67 2.63 -0.85 -3.31
CA GLU A 67 3.73 -1.60 -2.66
C GLU A 67 4.87 -1.91 -3.63
N LYS A 68 4.54 -2.41 -4.83
CA LYS A 68 5.55 -2.74 -5.85
C LYS A 68 6.34 -1.52 -6.33
N ARG A 69 5.72 -0.33 -6.34
CA ARG A 69 6.41 0.90 -6.70
C ARG A 69 7.31 1.37 -5.57
N VAL A 70 6.80 1.42 -4.34
CA VAL A 70 7.57 1.81 -3.15
C VAL A 70 8.78 0.88 -2.92
N GLN A 71 8.62 -0.42 -3.15
CA GLN A 71 9.74 -1.39 -3.09
C GLN A 71 10.87 -1.12 -4.09
N LYS A 72 10.60 -0.37 -5.17
CA LYS A 72 11.62 0.04 -6.15
C LYS A 72 12.29 1.37 -5.79
N LEU A 73 11.75 2.09 -4.81
CA LEU A 73 12.33 3.35 -4.33
C LEU A 73 13.44 3.06 -3.34
N ASP A 74 14.54 3.79 -3.45
CA ASP A 74 15.64 3.75 -2.48
C ASP A 74 15.32 4.69 -1.31
N ILE A 75 14.33 4.30 -0.49
CA ILE A 75 13.87 5.13 0.62
C ILE A 75 14.85 5.02 1.79
N LYS A 76 15.49 6.13 2.14
CA LYS A 76 16.49 6.19 3.20
C LYS A 76 15.95 6.80 4.49
N PRO A 77 16.45 6.34 5.66
CA PRO A 77 16.22 7.07 6.90
C PRO A 77 16.99 8.40 6.85
N LEU A 78 16.41 9.43 7.46
CA LEU A 78 17.11 10.69 7.69
C LEU A 78 18.23 10.50 8.72
N SER A 79 19.37 11.15 8.49
CA SER A 79 20.41 11.27 9.52
C SER A 79 19.91 12.09 10.71
N GLU A 80 20.56 11.97 11.87
CA GLU A 80 20.16 12.76 13.06
C GLU A 80 20.26 14.26 12.81
N GLY A 81 21.29 14.73 12.11
CA GLY A 81 21.42 16.14 11.73
C GLY A 81 20.25 16.63 10.88
N GLN A 82 19.86 15.86 9.85
CA GLN A 82 18.71 16.19 9.01
C GLN A 82 17.40 16.19 9.79
N LYS A 83 17.21 15.24 10.71
CA LYS A 83 16.00 15.21 11.56
C LYS A 83 15.89 16.48 12.41
N ASN A 84 17.00 16.93 13.00
CA ASN A 84 17.01 18.14 13.82
C ASN A 84 16.75 19.38 12.98
N GLU A 85 17.41 19.51 11.82
CA GLU A 85 17.20 20.63 10.90
C GLU A 85 15.73 20.74 10.44
N PHE A 86 15.12 19.62 10.03
CA PHE A 86 13.72 19.60 9.64
C PHE A 86 12.76 19.83 10.83
N ALA A 87 13.13 19.41 12.03
CA ALA A 87 12.33 19.68 13.23
C ALA A 87 12.34 21.18 13.60
N ASP A 88 13.50 21.83 13.53
CA ASP A 88 13.64 23.26 13.81
C ASP A 88 12.89 24.11 12.77
N ALA A 89 12.94 23.71 11.49
CA ALA A 89 12.18 24.33 10.42
C ALA A 89 10.66 24.14 10.59
N TRP A 90 10.24 22.95 11.05
CA TRP A 90 8.84 22.68 11.34
C TRP A 90 8.31 23.55 12.49
N GLU A 91 9.10 23.72 13.56
CA GLU A 91 8.74 24.58 14.69
C GLU A 91 8.57 26.04 14.26
N HIS A 92 9.45 26.55 13.38
CA HIS A 92 9.31 27.88 12.81
C HIS A 92 8.01 28.05 12.01
N ALA A 93 7.69 27.10 11.13
CA ALA A 93 6.45 27.14 10.36
C ALA A 93 5.21 27.11 11.28
N GLN A 94 5.24 26.33 12.36
CA GLN A 94 4.16 26.30 13.35
C GLN A 94 4.02 27.61 14.12
N ALA A 95 5.13 28.23 14.52
CA ALA A 95 5.11 29.51 15.23
C ALA A 95 4.53 30.63 14.35
N GLU A 96 4.88 30.63 13.05
CA GLU A 96 4.36 31.60 12.07
C GLU A 96 2.85 31.46 11.86
N PHE A 97 2.25 30.30 12.12
CA PHE A 97 0.82 30.07 11.87
C PHE A 97 -0.10 31.02 12.63
N VAL A 98 0.32 31.45 13.83
CA VAL A 98 -0.47 32.37 14.67
C VAL A 98 -0.61 33.74 13.99
N ASP A 99 0.49 34.24 13.40
CA ASP A 99 0.56 35.58 12.83
C ASP A 99 0.23 35.59 11.33
N ASN A 100 0.63 34.54 10.61
CA ASN A 100 0.45 34.39 9.17
C ASN A 100 0.15 32.93 8.76
N PRO A 101 -1.10 32.47 8.95
CA PRO A 101 -1.48 31.08 8.69
C PRO A 101 -1.31 30.65 7.23
N THR A 102 -1.45 31.57 6.27
CA THR A 102 -1.31 31.23 4.85
C THR A 102 0.16 30.95 4.48
N ALA A 103 1.09 31.78 4.96
CA ALA A 103 2.52 31.55 4.75
C ALA A 103 2.99 30.30 5.49
N ALA A 104 2.59 30.13 6.75
CA ALA A 104 2.91 28.96 7.56
C ALA A 104 2.54 27.62 6.91
N VAL A 105 1.32 27.51 6.37
CA VAL A 105 0.88 26.29 5.66
C VAL A 105 1.69 26.07 4.38
N THR A 106 2.01 27.14 3.65
CA THR A 106 2.85 27.06 2.44
C THR A 106 4.26 26.56 2.78
N HIS A 107 4.88 27.11 3.83
CA HIS A 107 6.19 26.68 4.31
C HIS A 107 6.16 25.22 4.81
N ALA A 108 5.11 24.82 5.52
CA ALA A 108 4.93 23.44 5.96
C ALA A 108 4.82 22.45 4.78
N ASP A 109 4.08 22.80 3.72
CA ASP A 109 3.98 21.96 2.52
C ASP A 109 5.33 21.82 1.80
N VAL A 110 6.07 22.93 1.63
CA VAL A 110 7.42 22.91 1.06
C VAL A 110 8.35 22.02 1.89
N LEU A 111 8.32 22.16 3.22
CA LEU A 111 9.14 21.36 4.13
C LEU A 111 8.85 19.86 4.01
N VAL A 112 7.58 19.48 3.86
CA VAL A 112 7.22 18.07 3.64
C VAL A 112 7.73 17.56 2.29
N GLN A 113 7.66 18.37 1.23
CA GLN A 113 8.22 18.00 -0.07
C GLN A 113 9.74 17.81 0.00
N GLU A 114 10.45 18.66 0.74
CA GLU A 114 11.90 18.54 0.96
C GLU A 114 12.25 17.26 1.72
N VAL A 115 11.55 16.98 2.82
CA VAL A 115 11.73 15.73 3.59
C VAL A 115 11.50 14.50 2.70
N MET A 116 10.42 14.51 1.91
CA MET A 116 10.11 13.43 0.98
C MET A 116 11.23 13.22 -0.05
N ASN A 117 11.72 14.30 -0.65
CA ASN A 117 12.81 14.25 -1.63
C ASN A 117 14.12 13.72 -1.02
N VAL A 118 14.50 14.20 0.16
CA VAL A 118 15.71 13.73 0.87
C VAL A 118 15.61 12.24 1.22
N ARG A 119 14.41 11.78 1.60
CA ARG A 119 14.17 10.36 1.86
C ARG A 119 14.15 9.51 0.60
N GLY A 120 14.09 10.09 -0.60
CA GLY A 120 14.10 9.36 -1.88
C GLY A 120 12.71 9.07 -2.45
N TYR A 121 11.66 9.76 -1.97
CA TYR A 121 10.35 9.72 -2.62
C TYR A 121 10.38 10.61 -3.88
N PRO A 122 9.76 10.15 -4.99
CA PRO A 122 9.67 10.97 -6.18
C PRO A 122 8.79 12.20 -5.92
N VAL A 123 9.18 13.34 -6.50
CA VAL A 123 8.38 14.56 -6.50
C VAL A 123 7.29 14.43 -7.59
N SER A 124 6.35 13.52 -7.38
CA SER A 124 5.16 13.32 -8.21
C SER A 124 4.03 14.26 -7.79
N ASP A 125 2.88 14.20 -8.46
CA ASP A 125 1.65 14.86 -8.02
C ASP A 125 1.24 14.43 -6.59
N PHE A 126 0.47 15.30 -5.93
CA PHE A 126 0.12 15.16 -4.52
C PHE A 126 -0.51 13.81 -4.19
N ASP A 127 -1.48 13.36 -5.00
CA ASP A 127 -2.18 12.09 -4.78
C ASP A 127 -1.23 10.89 -4.81
N GLN A 128 -0.24 10.93 -5.70
CA GLN A 128 0.76 9.87 -5.83
C GLN A 128 1.74 9.86 -4.64
N ARG A 129 2.11 11.05 -4.13
CA ARG A 129 2.95 11.17 -2.93
C ARG A 129 2.26 10.59 -1.69
N VAL A 130 0.99 10.96 -1.48
CA VAL A 130 0.16 10.43 -0.39
C VAL A 130 0.00 8.92 -0.53
N ALA A 131 -0.23 8.43 -1.76
CA ALA A 131 -0.35 7.01 -2.05
C ALA A 131 0.92 6.22 -1.69
N ASP A 132 2.11 6.76 -1.98
CA ASP A 132 3.37 6.07 -1.70
C ASP A 132 3.74 6.12 -0.22
N VAL A 133 3.51 7.25 0.47
CA VAL A 133 3.69 7.36 1.93
C VAL A 133 2.74 6.42 2.70
N SER A 134 1.52 6.21 2.20
CA SER A 134 0.53 5.33 2.84
C SER A 134 0.97 3.86 2.97
N VAL A 135 1.97 3.42 2.20
CA VAL A 135 2.50 2.04 2.24
C VAL A 135 3.21 1.76 3.57
N ASP A 136 4.01 2.72 4.05
CA ASP A 136 4.78 2.59 5.29
C ASP A 136 4.16 3.38 6.45
N HIS A 137 3.37 4.42 6.14
CA HIS A 137 2.78 5.34 7.10
C HIS A 137 1.27 5.60 6.83
N PRO A 138 0.43 4.55 6.86
CA PRO A 138 -1.01 4.63 6.49
C PRO A 138 -1.84 5.51 7.44
N ALA A 139 -1.40 5.71 8.68
CA ALA A 139 -2.07 6.59 9.63
C ALA A 139 -1.78 8.08 9.35
N VAL A 140 -0.59 8.40 8.86
CA VAL A 140 -0.19 9.79 8.56
C VAL A 140 -0.88 10.27 7.29
N ALA A 141 -0.97 9.41 6.27
CA ALA A 141 -1.65 9.72 5.01
C ALA A 141 -3.16 10.03 5.13
N GLN A 142 -3.79 9.74 6.28
CA GLN A 142 -5.22 10.03 6.50
C GLN A 142 -5.50 11.47 6.91
N ASN A 143 -4.51 12.14 7.51
CA ASN A 143 -4.67 13.47 8.11
C ASN A 143 -4.05 14.57 7.24
N TYR A 144 -3.76 14.24 5.99
CA TYR A 144 -3.08 15.09 5.01
C TYR A 144 -4.03 15.48 3.89
#